data_AF-A0A2G2WN39-F1
#
_entry.id   AF-A0A2G2WN39-F1
#
_cell.length_a   1.000
_cell.length_b   1.000
_cell.length_c   1.000
_cell.angle_alpha   90.00
_cell.angle_beta   90.00
_cell.angle_gamma   90.00
#
_symmetry.space_group_name_H-M   'P 1'
#
loop_
_entity.id
_entity.type
_entity.pdbx_description
1 polymer ?
#
loop_
_entity_poly.entity_id
_entity_poly.type
_entity_poly.pdbx_seq_one_letter_code
_entity_poly.pdbx_strand_id
1 'polypeptide(L)'
;MVQGSRQWHEKLPFALLGYRITVRTSTGATPYLLVYGTEAVIPAEVKIPSLRVIVEAEIDDEEWVKTQLEYLSLIKAKRLTSVCHGQLYQRRMARAYNKKVPVVSIYSSPLVSGLDFSITELD
;
A
#
# COMPACT_ATOMS: atom_id res chain seq x y z
N MET A 1 16.24 -33.48 11.75
CA MET A 1 15.02 -34.32 11.80
C MET A 1 14.09 -33.86 10.68
N VAL A 2 14.01 -34.61 9.58
CA VAL A 2 13.13 -34.29 8.46
C VAL A 2 11.71 -34.68 8.87
N GLN A 3 10.87 -33.68 9.14
CA GLN A 3 9.45 -33.87 9.42
C GLN A 3 8.81 -34.60 8.23
N GLY A 4 8.19 -35.73 8.53
CA GLY A 4 7.77 -36.73 7.54
C GLY A 4 6.86 -36.18 6.44
N SER A 5 6.85 -36.89 5.32
CA SER A 5 6.03 -36.67 4.11
C SER A 5 4.51 -36.62 4.32
N ARG A 6 4.03 -36.61 5.57
CA ARG A 6 2.63 -36.77 5.96
C ARG A 6 1.85 -35.44 6.08
N GLN A 7 2.53 -34.29 6.11
CA GLN A 7 1.93 -32.95 6.28
C GLN A 7 2.08 -32.07 5.04
N TRP A 8 2.19 -32.67 3.85
CA TRP A 8 2.36 -31.90 2.60
C TRP A 8 1.19 -30.95 2.34
N HIS A 9 -0.02 -31.32 2.77
CA HIS A 9 -1.25 -30.54 2.62
C HIS A 9 -1.23 -29.25 3.46
N GLU A 10 -0.62 -29.26 4.65
CA GLU A 10 -0.43 -28.06 5.49
C GLU A 10 0.58 -27.09 4.86
N LYS A 11 1.59 -27.62 4.16
CA LYS A 11 2.65 -26.82 3.51
C LYS A 11 2.30 -26.38 2.10
N LEU A 12 1.31 -27.01 1.48
CA LEU A 12 0.89 -26.75 0.11
C LEU A 12 0.42 -25.30 -0.11
N PRO A 13 -0.41 -24.68 0.76
CA PRO A 13 -0.84 -23.29 0.58
C PRO A 13 0.34 -22.32 0.58
N PHE A 14 1.31 -22.53 1.48
CA PHE A 14 2.51 -21.69 1.56
C PHE A 14 3.41 -21.84 0.33
N ALA A 15 3.59 -23.07 -0.16
CA ALA A 15 4.34 -23.34 -1.38
C ALA A 15 3.68 -22.71 -2.62
N LEU A 16 2.35 -22.81 -2.74
CA LEU A 16 1.58 -22.18 -3.81
C LEU A 16 1.64 -20.65 -3.74
N LEU A 17 1.55 -20.07 -2.55
CA LEU A 17 1.69 -18.64 -2.35
C LEU A 17 3.07 -18.16 -2.79
N GLY A 18 4.13 -18.82 -2.31
CA GLY A 18 5.50 -18.55 -2.73
C GLY A 18 5.64 -18.69 -4.25
N TYR A 19 4.97 -19.66 -4.87
CA TYR A 19 4.97 -19.82 -6.31
C TYR A 19 4.38 -18.61 -7.04
N ARG A 20 3.21 -18.14 -6.60
CA ARG A 20 2.42 -17.05 -7.20
C ARG A 20 3.08 -15.67 -7.07
N ILE A 21 3.79 -15.40 -5.97
CA ILE A 21 4.38 -14.08 -5.69
C ILE A 21 5.86 -13.96 -6.04
N THR A 22 6.54 -15.07 -6.35
CA THR A 22 7.96 -15.04 -6.73
C THR A 22 8.11 -14.79 -8.22
N VAL A 23 8.98 -13.85 -8.59
CA VAL A 23 9.35 -13.57 -9.97
C VAL A 23 9.97 -14.81 -10.61
N ARG A 24 9.44 -15.22 -11.76
CA ARG A 24 9.97 -16.37 -12.49
C ARG A 24 11.06 -15.92 -13.44
N THR A 25 12.19 -16.61 -13.44
CA THR A 25 13.31 -16.34 -14.37
C THR A 25 12.90 -16.49 -15.83
N SER A 26 11.95 -17.39 -16.14
CA SER A 26 11.41 -17.60 -17.48
C SER A 26 10.64 -16.40 -18.03
N THR A 27 9.96 -15.64 -17.16
CA THR A 27 8.96 -14.64 -17.57
C THR A 27 9.26 -13.24 -17.06
N GLY A 28 10.24 -13.09 -16.16
CA GLY A 28 10.60 -11.82 -15.53
C GLY A 28 9.50 -11.22 -14.64
N ALA A 29 8.37 -11.91 -14.49
CA ALA A 29 7.20 -11.46 -13.78
C ALA A 29 6.71 -12.51 -12.78
N THR A 30 5.92 -12.09 -11.80
CA THR A 30 5.23 -13.02 -10.89
C THR A 30 4.05 -13.65 -11.64
N PRO A 31 3.75 -14.95 -11.43
CA PRO A 31 2.57 -15.58 -12.02
C PRO A 31 1.27 -14.83 -11.73
N TYR A 32 1.15 -14.21 -10.54
CA TYR A 32 -0.01 -13.40 -10.17
C TYR A 32 -0.15 -12.15 -11.07
N LEU A 33 0.96 -11.46 -11.35
CA LEU A 33 0.97 -10.28 -12.23
C LEU A 33 0.49 -10.63 -13.64
N LEU A 34 0.83 -11.83 -14.15
CA LEU A 34 0.41 -12.27 -15.48
C LEU A 34 -1.08 -12.59 -15.56
N VAL A 35 -1.68 -13.11 -14.48
CA VAL A 35 -3.09 -13.51 -14.46
C VAL A 35 -4.00 -12.31 -14.21
N TYR A 36 -3.64 -11.43 -13.27
CA TYR A 36 -4.51 -10.34 -12.82
C TYR A 36 -4.05 -8.95 -13.27
N GLY A 37 -2.92 -8.85 -13.98
CA GLY A 37 -2.38 -7.59 -14.50
C GLY A 37 -1.86 -6.62 -13.43
N THR A 38 -1.78 -7.03 -12.16
CA THR A 38 -1.36 -6.19 -11.04
C THR A 38 -0.32 -6.88 -10.16
N GLU A 39 0.67 -6.14 -9.67
CA GLU A 39 1.71 -6.69 -8.80
C GLU A 39 1.11 -7.12 -7.46
N ALA A 40 1.46 -8.32 -7.01
CA ALA A 40 0.89 -8.92 -5.80
C ALA A 40 1.34 -8.19 -4.52
N VAL A 41 0.69 -7.08 -4.20
CA VAL A 41 0.84 -6.38 -2.91
C VAL A 41 0.04 -7.14 -1.86
N ILE A 42 0.60 -8.23 -1.31
CA ILE A 42 -0.02 -9.15 -0.34
C ILE A 42 -1.49 -9.47 -0.73
N PRO A 43 -1.71 -10.57 -1.49
CA PRO A 43 -3.05 -10.90 -1.97
C PRO A 43 -4.05 -10.90 -0.81
N ALA A 44 -5.21 -10.28 -1.02
CA ALA A 44 -6.32 -10.31 -0.07
C ALA A 44 -6.80 -11.75 0.23
N GLU A 45 -6.34 -12.74 -0.52
CA GLU A 45 -6.57 -14.18 -0.31
C GLU A 45 -5.83 -14.75 0.92
N VAL A 46 -4.77 -14.09 1.42
CA VAL A 46 -4.17 -14.41 2.74
C VAL A 46 -5.01 -13.81 3.89
N LYS A 47 -5.95 -12.91 3.57
CA LYS A 47 -6.66 -12.05 4.53
C LYS A 47 -8.03 -12.54 4.97
N ILE A 48 -8.59 -13.55 4.32
CA ILE A 48 -9.84 -14.19 4.74
C ILE A 48 -9.54 -15.69 4.85
N PRO A 49 -9.28 -16.23 6.05
CA PRO A 49 -9.29 -17.66 6.22
C PRO A 49 -10.68 -18.13 5.82
N SER A 50 -10.74 -19.03 4.85
CA SER A 50 -11.98 -19.70 4.54
C SER A 50 -12.55 -20.31 5.81
N LEU A 51 -13.87 -20.34 5.95
CA LEU A 51 -14.60 -20.88 7.11
C LEU A 51 -14.07 -22.27 7.56
N ARG A 52 -13.52 -23.05 6.63
CA ARG A 52 -12.85 -24.34 6.88
C ARG A 52 -11.60 -24.26 7.78
N VAL A 53 -10.76 -23.24 7.60
CA VAL A 53 -9.51 -23.05 8.37
C VAL A 53 -9.82 -22.66 9.81
N ILE A 54 -10.90 -21.90 10.04
CA ILE A 54 -11.36 -21.52 11.39
C ILE A 54 -11.85 -22.78 12.13
N VAL A 55 -12.68 -23.59 11.47
CA VAL A 55 -13.21 -24.85 12.02
C VAL A 55 -12.09 -25.87 12.31
N GLU A 56 -11.09 -25.97 11.44
CA GLU A 56 -10.03 -26.97 11.56
C GLU A 56 -8.94 -26.59 12.59
N ALA A 57 -8.83 -25.30 12.93
CA ALA A 57 -7.86 -24.81 13.90
C ALA A 57 -8.45 -24.57 15.31
N GLU A 58 -9.75 -24.84 15.52
CA GLU A 58 -10.49 -24.56 16.78
C GLU A 58 -10.21 -23.16 17.34
N ILE A 59 -9.95 -22.19 16.47
CA ILE A 59 -9.67 -20.82 16.89
C ILE A 59 -11.01 -20.20 17.25
N ASP A 60 -11.09 -19.64 18.45
CA ASP A 60 -12.26 -18.88 18.88
C ASP A 60 -12.52 -17.72 17.91
N ASP A 61 -13.78 -17.60 17.45
CA ASP A 61 -14.18 -16.61 16.45
C ASP A 61 -13.85 -15.19 16.91
N GLU A 62 -13.96 -14.91 18.21
CA GLU A 62 -13.66 -13.60 18.80
C GLU A 62 -12.16 -13.28 18.81
N GLU A 63 -11.33 -14.23 19.24
CA GLU A 63 -9.87 -14.09 19.23
C GLU A 63 -9.31 -13.98 17.80
N TRP A 64 -9.91 -14.72 16.86
CA TRP A 64 -9.57 -14.64 15.45
C TRP A 64 -9.88 -13.25 14.85
N VAL A 65 -11.10 -12.75 15.07
CA VAL A 65 -11.54 -11.42 14.59
C VAL A 65 -10.62 -10.34 15.14
N LYS A 66 -10.27 -10.42 16.43
CA LYS A 66 -9.38 -9.47 17.09
C LYS A 66 -7.98 -9.46 16.47
N THR A 67 -7.37 -10.63 16.32
CA THR A 67 -6.03 -10.78 15.73
C THR A 67 -6.01 -10.25 14.29
N GLN A 68 -7.08 -10.49 13.54
CA GLN A 68 -7.20 -10.01 12.17
C GLN A 68 -7.38 -8.48 12.09
N LEU A 69 -8.14 -7.89 13.01
CA LEU A 69 -8.27 -6.44 13.15
C LEU A 69 -6.94 -5.77 13.47
N GLU A 70 -6.17 -6.33 14.40
CA GLU A 70 -4.84 -5.82 14.77
C GLU A 70 -3.87 -5.89 13.59
N TYR A 71 -3.85 -7.01 12.87
CA TYR A 71 -3.03 -7.17 11.68
C TYR A 71 -3.40 -6.18 10.56
N LEU A 72 -4.70 -5.98 10.32
CA LEU A 72 -5.21 -4.98 9.37
C LEU A 72 -4.82 -3.55 9.78
N SER A 73 -4.89 -3.24 11.08
CA SER A 73 -4.46 -1.96 11.64
C SER A 73 -2.98 -1.71 11.37
N LEU A 74 -2.12 -2.70 11.63
CA LEU A 74 -0.68 -2.61 11.37
C LEU A 74 -0.37 -2.35 9.89
N ILE A 75 -1.06 -3.02 8.97
CA ILE A 75 -0.90 -2.78 7.53
C ILE A 75 -1.34 -1.37 7.16
N LYS A 76 -2.48 -0.91 7.67
CA LYS A 76 -2.98 0.45 7.43
C LYS A 76 -1.96 1.49 7.93
N ALA A 77 -1.39 1.28 9.12
CA ALA A 77 -0.37 2.16 9.68
C ALA A 77 0.88 2.23 8.77
N LYS A 78 1.41 1.09 8.33
CA LYS A 78 2.57 1.05 7.41
C LYS A 78 2.30 1.77 6.08
N ARG A 79 1.10 1.59 5.52
CA ARG A 79 0.67 2.30 4.30
C ARG A 79 0.60 3.81 4.52
N LEU A 80 0.01 4.25 5.63
CA LEU A 80 -0.09 5.66 5.96
C LEU A 80 1.29 6.31 6.11
N THR A 81 2.24 5.63 6.76
CA THR A 81 3.63 6.09 6.87
C THR A 81 4.29 6.27 5.51
N SER A 82 4.10 5.31 4.59
CA SER A 82 4.63 5.39 3.22
C SER A 82 4.03 6.58 2.44
N VAL A 83 2.71 6.77 2.52
CA VAL A 83 2.02 7.91 1.89
C VAL A 83 2.53 9.23 2.44
N CYS A 84 2.63 9.36 3.77
CA CYS A 84 3.14 10.56 4.42
C CYS A 84 4.58 10.86 3.98
N HIS A 85 5.44 9.85 3.93
CA HIS A 85 6.81 10.00 3.45
C HIS A 85 6.88 10.49 1.99
N GLY A 86 6.05 9.92 1.10
CA GLY A 86 5.95 10.33 -0.30
C GLY A 86 5.47 11.78 -0.45
N GLN A 87 4.44 12.18 0.30
CA GLN A 87 3.95 13.56 0.32
C GLN A 87 5.02 14.54 0.84
N LEU A 88 5.75 14.16 1.89
CA LEU A 88 6.81 14.98 2.45
C LEU A 88 7.95 15.19 1.44
N TYR A 89 8.33 14.12 0.72
CA TYR A 89 9.31 14.18 -0.35
C TYR A 89 8.84 15.10 -1.49
N GLN A 90 7.61 14.93 -1.96
CA GLN A 90 7.01 15.79 -2.98
C GLN A 90 7.01 17.26 -2.55
N ARG A 91 6.60 17.56 -1.32
CA ARG A 91 6.64 18.93 -0.76
C ARG A 91 8.06 19.50 -0.72
N ARG A 92 9.06 18.70 -0.35
CA ARG A 92 10.48 19.13 -0.38
C ARG A 92 10.94 19.45 -1.79
N MET A 93 10.61 18.59 -2.77
CA MET A 93 10.95 18.82 -4.18
C MET A 93 10.28 20.06 -4.74
N ALA A 94 8.99 20.27 -4.45
CA ALA A 94 8.25 21.46 -4.86
C ALA A 94 8.87 22.75 -4.28
N ARG A 95 9.24 22.75 -2.99
CA ARG A 95 9.93 23.90 -2.36
C ARG A 95 11.29 24.19 -3.00
N ALA A 96 12.08 23.15 -3.27
CA ALA A 96 13.40 23.31 -3.90
C ALA A 96 13.28 23.86 -5.33
N TYR A 97 12.26 23.44 -6.08
CA TYR A 97 11.96 23.95 -7.41
C TYR A 97 11.48 25.41 -7.35
N ASN A 98 10.46 25.69 -6.53
CA ASN A 98 9.87 27.02 -6.38
C ASN A 98 10.89 28.06 -5.89
N LYS A 99 11.90 27.68 -5.10
CA LYS A 99 13.00 28.58 -4.70
C LYS A 99 13.78 29.14 -5.90
N LYS A 100 13.87 28.39 -7.01
CA LYS A 100 14.57 28.81 -8.23
C LYS A 100 13.69 29.60 -9.19
N VAL A 101 12.39 29.64 -8.94
CA VAL A 101 11.44 30.42 -9.75
C VAL A 101 11.35 31.82 -9.12
N PRO A 102 11.75 32.89 -9.83
CA PRO A 102 11.58 34.25 -9.31
C PRO A 102 10.09 34.53 -9.13
N VAL A 103 9.72 35.07 -7.96
CA VAL A 103 8.36 35.54 -7.72
C VAL A 103 8.10 36.69 -8.69
N VAL A 104 7.28 36.44 -9.71
CA VAL A 104 6.83 37.50 -10.61
C VAL A 104 5.83 38.34 -9.83
N SER A 105 6.29 39.44 -9.24
CA SER A 105 5.39 40.48 -8.75
C SER A 105 4.79 41.14 -9.98
N ILE A 106 3.58 40.72 -10.36
CA ILE A 106 2.78 41.46 -11.32
C ILE A 106 2.46 42.77 -10.60
N TYR A 107 3.25 43.81 -10.87
CA TYR A 107 2.90 45.17 -10.48
C TYR A 107 1.55 45.45 -11.13
N SER A 108 0.50 45.54 -10.32
CA SER A 108 -0.80 46.02 -10.79
C SER A 108 -0.55 47.41 -11.38
N SER A 109 -0.55 47.49 -12.72
CA SER A 109 -0.46 48.77 -13.40
C SER A 109 -1.73 49.54 -13.07
N PRO A 110 -1.67 50.83 -12.72
CA PRO A 110 -2.83 51.58 -12.22
C PRO A 110 -3.93 51.86 -13.27
N LEU A 111 -3.94 51.13 -14.40
CA LEU A 111 -4.93 51.30 -15.47
C LEU A 111 -6.12 50.33 -15.38
N VAL A 112 -6.14 49.41 -14.42
CA VAL A 112 -7.31 48.56 -14.14
C VAL A 112 -7.65 48.64 -12.65
N SER A 113 -7.98 49.85 -12.20
CA SER A 113 -8.65 50.07 -10.91
C SER A 113 -10.10 49.57 -11.02
N GLY A 114 -10.37 48.33 -10.64
CA GLY A 114 -11.77 47.86 -10.70
C GLY A 114 -12.08 46.45 -10.20
N LEU A 115 -11.11 45.60 -9.89
CA LEU A 115 -11.42 44.33 -9.23
C LEU A 115 -10.39 44.01 -8.15
N ASP A 116 -10.80 44.26 -6.90
CA ASP A 116 -10.14 43.74 -5.71
C ASP A 116 -10.23 42.22 -5.71
N PHE A 117 -9.16 41.55 -6.15
CA PHE A 117 -8.98 40.13 -5.89
C PHE A 117 -8.21 39.97 -4.58
N SER A 118 -8.94 40.05 -3.47
CA SER A 118 -8.45 39.64 -2.16
C SER A 118 -8.25 38.13 -2.16
N ILE A 119 -7.00 37.68 -2.29
CA ILE A 119 -6.61 36.32 -1.88
C ILE A 119 -5.80 36.48 -0.60
N THR A 120 -6.51 36.60 0.52
CA THR A 120 -5.94 36.40 1.85
C THR A 120 -5.94 34.91 2.17
N GLU A 121 -4.75 34.43 2.53
CA GLU A 121 -4.46 33.35 3.48
C GLU A 121 -4.98 31.93 3.20
N LEU A 122 -4.03 30.99 3.17
CA LEU A 122 -4.26 29.59 3.48
C LEU A 122 -3.09 29.12 4.37
N ASP A 123 -3.42 28.87 5.64
CA ASP A 123 -2.65 28.09 6.63
C ASP A 123 -2.21 26.71 6.10
#